data_AF-A0A524M3A6-F1
#
_entry.id   AF-A0A524M3A6-F1
#
_cell.length_a   1.000
_cell.length_b   1.000
_cell.length_c   1.000
_cell.angle_alpha   90.00
_cell.angle_beta   90.00
_cell.angle_gamma   90.00
#
_symmetry.space_group_name_H-M   'P 1'
#
loop_
_entity.id
_entity.type
_entity.pdbx_description
1 polymer ?
#
loop_
_entity_poly.entity_id
_entity_poly.type
_entity_poly.pdbx_seq_one_letter_code
_entity_poly.pdbx_strand_id
1 'polypeptide(L)'
;MYEESYLKSELAPGSNSKKMFVDALDVVTSYKDKQQHLKLAVSVSDLAGYPVFETGVELVIDSPDGTKFSLKGETDPFGIAYFELKNIRRGRWEVVVFNVDHPDYKCATAEGCKSWSIKYV
;
A
#
# COMPACT_ATOMS: atom_id res chain seq x y z
N MET A 1 22.23 15.83 -54.04
CA MET A 1 21.00 15.15 -53.58
C MET A 1 21.43 14.10 -52.58
N TYR A 2 21.26 14.39 -51.30
CA TYR A 2 21.38 13.41 -50.22
C TYR A 2 20.06 13.53 -49.46
N GLU A 3 19.25 12.48 -49.50
CA GLU A 3 18.01 12.43 -48.71
C GLU A 3 18.37 12.09 -47.26
N GLU A 4 18.18 13.07 -46.38
CA GLU A 4 18.10 12.86 -44.95
C GLU A 4 16.80 12.13 -44.63
N SER A 5 16.87 10.82 -44.45
CA SER A 5 15.77 10.04 -43.90
C SER A 5 15.67 10.26 -42.39
N TYR A 6 15.02 11.36 -42.03
CA TYR A 6 14.45 11.58 -40.70
C TYR A 6 13.44 10.47 -40.41
N LEU A 7 13.87 9.43 -39.69
CA LEU A 7 12.95 8.49 -39.05
C LEU A 7 12.23 9.22 -37.91
N LYS A 8 11.13 9.89 -38.27
CA LYS A 8 9.96 10.01 -37.40
C LYS A 8 9.45 8.59 -37.17
N SER A 9 9.92 7.95 -36.10
CA SER A 9 9.27 6.77 -35.57
C SER A 9 8.34 7.22 -34.45
N GLU A 10 7.07 7.03 -34.74
CA GLU A 10 5.90 7.48 -34.03
C GLU A 10 5.88 6.99 -32.59
N LEU A 11 5.38 7.86 -31.71
CA LEU A 11 4.94 7.53 -30.35
C LEU A 11 3.97 6.35 -30.38
N ALA A 12 4.45 5.17 -30.03
CA ALA A 12 3.63 4.20 -29.34
C ALA A 12 3.92 4.37 -27.84
N PRO A 13 2.99 4.85 -26.99
CA PRO A 13 3.09 4.64 -25.56
C PRO A 13 2.79 3.16 -25.33
N GLY A 14 3.78 2.31 -25.62
CA GLY A 14 3.76 0.91 -25.25
C GLY A 14 3.66 0.86 -23.74
N SER A 15 2.45 0.59 -23.25
CA SER A 15 2.10 0.40 -21.84
C SER A 15 2.84 -0.80 -21.27
N ASN A 16 4.17 -0.69 -21.11
CA ASN A 16 4.96 -1.50 -20.20
C ASN A 16 4.74 -0.96 -18.78
N SER A 17 3.50 -0.96 -18.32
CA SER A 17 3.20 -0.61 -16.94
C SER A 17 3.88 -1.64 -16.04
N LYS A 18 4.87 -1.19 -15.26
CA LYS A 18 5.53 -2.02 -14.26
C LYS A 18 4.47 -2.52 -13.26
N LYS A 19 4.69 -3.70 -12.69
CA LYS A 19 3.73 -4.35 -11.78
C LYS A 19 4.23 -4.24 -10.34
N MET A 20 3.34 -3.88 -9.43
CA MET A 20 3.61 -3.85 -7.99
C MET A 20 2.64 -4.75 -7.22
N PHE A 21 3.06 -5.17 -6.03
CA PHE A 21 2.39 -6.11 -5.14
C PHE A 21 2.41 -5.57 -3.71
N VAL A 22 1.35 -5.85 -2.96
CA VAL A 22 1.35 -5.69 -1.50
C VAL A 22 1.82 -6.99 -0.87
N ASP A 23 2.98 -6.99 -0.26
CA ASP A 23 3.60 -8.23 0.23
C ASP A 23 3.12 -8.59 1.63
N ALA A 24 3.12 -7.61 2.54
CA ALA A 24 2.80 -7.84 3.94
C ALA A 24 2.05 -6.65 4.55
N LEU A 25 1.17 -6.96 5.50
CA LEU A 25 0.71 -6.05 6.53
C LEU A 25 1.31 -6.54 7.85
N ASP A 26 2.32 -5.85 8.37
CA ASP A 26 2.85 -6.13 9.69
C ASP A 26 2.12 -5.29 10.75
N VAL A 27 1.80 -5.93 11.86
CA VAL A 27 1.00 -5.36 12.94
C VAL A 27 1.87 -5.30 14.18
N VAL A 28 2.54 -4.18 14.36
CA VAL A 28 3.33 -3.95 15.57
C VAL A 28 2.43 -3.34 16.63
N THR A 29 1.90 -4.17 17.52
CA THR A 29 1.26 -3.67 18.74
C THR A 29 2.37 -3.23 19.70
N SER A 30 2.47 -1.92 19.96
CA SER A 30 3.43 -1.40 20.96
C SER A 30 2.75 -1.32 22.32
N TYR A 31 3.24 -2.11 23.28
CA TYR A 31 2.69 -2.24 24.64
C TYR A 31 3.34 -1.30 25.66
N LYS A 32 4.16 -0.35 25.23
CA LYS A 32 4.76 0.62 26.14
C LYS A 32 3.82 1.79 26.32
N ASP A 33 3.47 2.02 27.60
CA ASP A 33 2.97 3.29 28.14
C ASP A 33 1.47 3.58 28.08
N LYS A 34 0.59 2.63 28.44
CA LYS A 34 -0.87 2.88 28.62
C LYS A 34 -1.57 3.53 27.40
N GLN A 35 -0.85 3.64 26.30
CA GLN A 35 -1.20 4.30 25.06
C GLN A 35 -1.61 3.17 24.14
N GLN A 36 -2.92 3.00 23.98
CA GLN A 36 -3.51 1.96 23.16
C GLN A 36 -3.28 2.34 21.69
N HIS A 37 -2.13 1.96 21.13
CA HIS A 37 -1.77 2.29 19.75
C HIS A 37 -1.76 1.02 18.88
N LEU A 38 -2.39 1.11 17.72
CA LEU A 38 -2.29 0.12 16.64
C LEU A 38 -1.33 0.71 15.60
N LYS A 39 -0.14 0.13 15.47
CA LYS A 39 0.79 0.48 14.39
C LYS A 39 0.73 -0.58 13.32
N LEU A 40 0.58 -0.14 12.08
CA LEU A 40 0.49 -0.98 10.89
C LEU A 40 1.58 -0.56 9.92
N ALA A 41 2.20 -1.52 9.26
CA ALA A 41 3.15 -1.30 8.19
C ALA A 41 2.71 -2.09 6.97
N VAL A 42 2.60 -1.44 5.82
CA VAL A 42 2.28 -2.08 4.54
C VAL A 42 3.53 -2.03 3.67
N SER A 43 4.03 -3.17 3.23
CA SER A 43 5.15 -3.24 2.29
C SER A 43 4.66 -3.43 0.86
N VAL A 44 5.22 -2.65 -0.05
CA VAL A 44 4.95 -2.71 -1.50
C VAL A 44 6.26 -2.99 -2.23
N SER A 45 6.26 -4.03 -3.07
CA SER A 45 7.39 -4.36 -3.93
C SER A 45 6.97 -4.67 -5.36
N ASP A 46 7.93 -4.67 -6.27
CA ASP A 46 7.74 -5.12 -7.65
C ASP A 46 7.85 -6.64 -7.78
N LEU A 47 7.72 -7.16 -9.01
CA LEU A 47 7.79 -8.60 -9.27
C LEU A 47 9.15 -9.24 -8.87
N ALA A 48 10.22 -8.45 -8.86
CA ALA A 48 11.55 -8.91 -8.48
C ALA A 48 11.81 -8.76 -6.97
N GLY A 49 10.83 -8.26 -6.21
CA GLY A 49 10.94 -8.02 -4.77
C GLY A 49 11.69 -6.72 -4.43
N TYR A 50 11.88 -5.82 -5.40
CA TYR A 50 12.45 -4.50 -5.11
C TYR A 50 11.37 -3.59 -4.53
N PRO A 51 11.70 -2.78 -3.50
CA PRO A 51 10.73 -1.88 -2.89
C PRO A 51 10.24 -0.84 -3.90
N VAL A 52 8.93 -0.55 -3.85
CA VAL A 52 8.32 0.54 -4.62
C VAL A 52 7.97 1.67 -3.66
N PHE A 53 8.76 2.75 -3.73
CA PHE A 53 8.57 3.96 -2.94
C PHE A 53 7.52 4.88 -3.57
N GLU A 54 7.11 5.96 -2.89
CA GLU A 54 6.14 6.95 -3.40
C GLU A 54 4.82 6.33 -3.89
N THR A 55 4.44 5.20 -3.28
CA THR A 55 3.18 4.50 -3.56
C THR A 55 2.14 4.94 -2.54
N GLY A 56 1.04 5.50 -3.03
CA GLY A 56 -0.13 5.79 -2.22
C GLY A 56 -0.80 4.50 -1.74
N VAL A 57 -1.10 4.42 -0.44
CA VAL A 57 -1.74 3.28 0.20
C VAL A 57 -2.90 3.79 1.06
N GLU A 58 -4.09 3.24 0.84
CA GLU A 58 -5.27 3.49 1.66
C GLU A 58 -5.67 2.24 2.43
N LEU A 59 -5.78 2.37 3.75
CA LEU A 59 -6.31 1.36 4.65
C LEU A 59 -7.73 1.71 5.06
N VAL A 60 -8.61 0.72 5.06
CA VAL A 60 -9.91 0.77 5.74
C VAL A 60 -9.86 -0.14 6.95
N ILE A 61 -10.23 0.40 8.10
CA ILE A 61 -10.11 -0.26 9.40
C ILE A 61 -11.47 -0.26 10.10
N ASP A 62 -12.02 -1.43 10.34
CA ASP A 62 -13.27 -1.63 11.08
C ASP A 62 -12.94 -1.94 12.55
N SER A 63 -13.49 -1.15 13.47
CA SER A 63 -13.31 -1.30 14.91
C SER A 63 -14.28 -2.32 15.52
N PRO A 64 -14.02 -2.77 16.77
CA PRO A 64 -14.92 -3.66 17.48
C PRO A 64 -16.31 -3.10 17.73
N ASP A 65 -16.48 -1.78 17.74
CA ASP A 65 -17.76 -1.11 17.91
C ASP A 65 -18.46 -0.77 16.59
N GLY A 66 -17.88 -1.19 15.46
CA GLY A 66 -18.41 -0.96 14.11
C GLY A 66 -18.05 0.39 13.50
N THR A 67 -17.28 1.23 14.21
CA THR A 67 -16.70 2.45 13.64
C THR A 67 -15.71 2.11 12.54
N LYS A 68 -15.73 2.86 11.44
CA LYS A 68 -14.79 2.70 10.32
C LYS A 68 -13.80 3.85 10.27
N PHE A 69 -12.54 3.54 10.07
CA PHE A 69 -11.45 4.50 9.85
C PHE A 69 -10.89 4.31 8.44
N SER A 70 -10.61 5.41 7.74
CA SER A 70 -9.77 5.40 6.53
C SER A 70 -8.46 6.11 6.84
N LEU A 71 -7.35 5.43 6.59
CA LEU A 71 -6.01 5.99 6.75
C LEU A 71 -5.30 5.97 5.40
N LYS A 72 -4.66 7.08 5.06
CA LYS A 72 -3.87 7.23 3.84
C LYS A 72 -2.41 7.46 4.21
N GLY A 73 -1.52 6.82 3.48
CA GLY A 73 -0.09 6.89 3.67
C GLY A 73 0.63 6.67 2.35
N GLU A 74 1.92 6.93 2.34
CA GLU A 74 2.78 6.77 1.18
C GLU A 74 3.97 5.91 1.58
N THR A 75 4.43 5.06 0.67
CA THR A 75 5.60 4.21 0.93
C THR A 75 6.89 5.03 0.95
N ASP A 76 7.74 4.72 1.92
CA ASP A 76 9.07 5.31 2.06
C ASP A 76 10.06 4.72 1.02
N PRO A 77 11.35 5.14 1.00
CA PRO A 77 12.36 4.58 0.11
C PRO A 77 12.60 3.06 0.25
N PHE A 78 12.12 2.44 1.32
CA PHE A 78 12.16 0.99 1.55
C PHE A 78 10.86 0.30 1.14
N GLY A 79 9.94 1.01 0.50
CA GLY A 79 8.67 0.49 0.03
C GLY A 79 7.67 0.25 1.16
N ILE A 80 7.82 0.91 2.32
CA ILE A 80 6.97 0.68 3.48
C ILE A 80 6.13 1.92 3.79
N ALA A 81 4.80 1.74 3.84
CA ALA A 81 3.87 2.74 4.34
C ALA A 81 3.50 2.45 5.79
N TYR A 82 3.72 3.42 6.68
CA TYR A 82 3.45 3.30 8.12
C TYR A 82 2.17 4.03 8.54
N PHE A 83 1.38 3.39 9.38
CA PHE A 83 0.12 3.92 9.89
C PHE A 83 0.05 3.75 11.41
N GLU A 84 -0.56 4.72 12.10
CA GLU A 84 -0.79 4.67 13.54
C GLU A 84 -2.22 5.12 13.88
N LEU A 85 -2.92 4.27 14.62
CA LEU A 85 -4.19 4.58 15.29
C LEU A 85 -3.95 4.65 16.79
N LYS A 86 -4.42 5.71 17.43
CA LYS A 86 -4.29 5.91 18.88
C LYS A 86 -5.63 5.72 19.57
N ASN A 87 -5.60 5.48 20.88
CA ASN A 87 -6.78 5.25 21.72
C ASN A 87 -7.64 4.05 21.26
N ILE A 88 -7.00 2.96 20.84
CA ILE A 88 -7.69 1.77 20.33
C ILE A 88 -8.39 0.99 21.46
N ARG A 89 -9.63 0.59 21.23
CA ARG A 89 -10.39 -0.26 22.15
C ARG A 89 -10.04 -1.73 21.98
N ARG A 90 -10.17 -2.50 23.06
CA ARG A 90 -10.09 -3.98 23.04
C ARG A 90 -11.18 -4.58 22.16
N GLY A 91 -10.85 -5.66 21.45
CA GLY A 91 -11.77 -6.39 20.59
C GLY A 91 -11.16 -6.80 19.25
N ARG A 92 -12.00 -7.31 18.36
CA ARG A 92 -11.60 -7.67 16.99
C ARG A 92 -11.63 -6.43 16.10
N TRP A 93 -10.50 -6.15 15.47
CA TRP A 93 -10.33 -5.13 14.44
C TRP A 93 -10.15 -5.82 13.10
N GLU A 94 -10.71 -5.25 12.04
CA GLU A 94 -10.48 -5.73 10.67
C GLU A 94 -9.78 -4.62 9.89
N VAL A 95 -8.74 -4.99 9.15
CA VAL A 95 -7.90 -4.06 8.39
C VAL A 95 -7.87 -4.53 6.95
N VAL A 96 -8.18 -3.65 6.03
CA VAL A 96 -8.20 -3.93 4.60
C VAL A 96 -7.34 -2.90 3.90
N VAL A 97 -6.42 -3.35 3.03
CA VAL A 97 -5.78 -2.44 2.08
C VAL A 97 -6.77 -2.18 0.96
N PHE A 98 -7.40 -1.02 0.99
CA PHE A 98 -8.51 -0.64 0.12
C PHE A 98 -8.03 -0.17 -1.25
N ASN A 99 -6.99 0.67 -1.29
CA ASN A 99 -6.41 1.18 -2.53
C ASN A 99 -4.89 1.22 -2.45
N VAL A 100 -4.24 0.99 -3.61
CA VAL A 100 -2.80 1.15 -3.80
C VAL A 100 -2.56 1.77 -5.17
N ASP A 101 -1.99 2.97 -5.20
CA ASP A 101 -1.81 3.77 -6.41
C ASP A 101 -0.38 4.30 -6.56
N HIS A 102 0.12 4.27 -7.79
CA HIS A 102 1.44 4.78 -8.15
C HIS A 102 1.42 5.25 -9.60
N PRO A 103 2.08 6.36 -9.97
CA PRO A 103 2.07 6.89 -11.34
C PRO A 103 2.62 5.90 -12.39
N ASP A 104 3.73 5.23 -12.08
CA ASP A 104 4.43 4.35 -13.04
C ASP A 104 4.13 2.84 -12.89
N TYR A 105 3.45 2.44 -11.81
CA TYR A 105 3.21 1.03 -11.50
C TYR A 105 1.71 0.74 -11.45
N LYS A 106 1.32 -0.41 -11.99
CA LYS A 106 -0.03 -0.94 -11.81
C LYS A 106 -0.02 -2.02 -10.75
N CYS A 107 -0.98 -1.96 -9.83
CA CYS A 107 -1.19 -3.01 -8.84
C CYS A 107 -1.57 -4.31 -9.57
N ALA A 108 -0.77 -5.37 -9.37
CA ALA A 108 -0.89 -6.62 -10.10
C ALA A 108 -1.86 -7.63 -9.46
N THR A 109 -2.24 -7.41 -8.20
CA THR A 109 -3.35 -8.15 -7.58
C THR A 109 -4.65 -7.72 -8.24
N ALA A 110 -5.13 -8.54 -9.18
CA ALA A 110 -6.43 -8.39 -9.84
C ALA A 110 -7.62 -8.42 -8.87
N GLU A 111 -7.37 -8.73 -7.60
CA GLU A 111 -8.29 -8.63 -6.47
C GLU A 111 -7.73 -7.56 -5.52
N GLY A 112 -8.08 -6.31 -5.77
CA GLY A 112 -7.90 -5.25 -4.78
C GLY A 112 -8.60 -5.68 -3.49
N CYS A 113 -7.96 -5.43 -2.34
CA CYS A 113 -8.33 -5.89 -0.99
C CYS A 113 -7.77 -7.27 -0.60
N LYS A 114 -6.49 -7.29 -0.21
CA LYS A 114 -6.08 -8.19 0.87
C LYS A 114 -6.70 -7.67 2.17
N SER A 115 -7.49 -8.52 2.83
CA SER A 115 -8.10 -8.25 4.14
C SER A 115 -7.41 -9.04 5.23
N TRP A 116 -7.07 -8.39 6.33
CA TRP A 116 -6.47 -9.00 7.52
C TRP A 116 -7.38 -8.78 8.74
N SER A 117 -7.61 -9.82 9.54
CA SER A 117 -8.30 -9.72 10.82
C SER A 117 -7.29 -9.70 11.95
N ILE A 118 -7.33 -8.67 12.79
CA ILE A 118 -6.43 -8.48 13.93
C ILE A 118 -7.26 -8.58 15.20
N LYS A 119 -6.91 -9.51 16.09
CA LYS A 119 -7.55 -9.62 17.40
C LYS A 119 -6.70 -8.91 18.45
N TYR A 120 -7.25 -7.84 19.04
CA TYR A 120 -6.65 -7.14 20.17
C TYR A 120 -7.32 -7.60 21.47
N VAL A 121 -6.54 -8.26 22.35
CA VAL A 121 -6.99 -8.86 23.62
C VAL A 121 -6.65 -7.96 24.80
#